data_AF-A0AA96QUT3-F1
#
_entry.id   AF-A0AA96QUT3-F1
#
_cell.length_a   1.000
_cell.length_b   1.000
_cell.length_c   1.000
_cell.angle_alpha   90.00
_cell.angle_beta   90.00
_cell.angle_gamma   90.00
#
_symmetry.space_group_name_H-M   'P 1'
#
loop_
_entity.id
_entity.type
_entity.pdbx_description
1 polymer ?
#
loop_
_entity_poly.entity_id
_entity_poly.type
_entity_poly.pdbx_seq_one_letter_code
_entity_poly.pdbx_strand_id
1 'polypeptide(L)'
;MGENPPFTPTAMKALPSVVSTPAPVRGTEVAKTCTVPDVVGMVHQDAQDAMQASGLYVLLERDATGQGRLLINDRNWTTTGQMPGPGEVVDCGATVTLSAKKTGE
;
A
#
# COMPACT_ATOMS: atom_id res chain seq x y z
N MET A 1 41.80 -23.52 20.67
CA MET A 1 41.25 -24.20 19.47
C MET A 1 40.06 -24.98 20.00
N GLY A 2 38.87 -24.38 20.08
CA GLY A 2 37.90 -24.41 18.98
C GLY A 2 37.08 -25.69 19.13
N GLU A 3 35.75 -25.77 19.22
CA GLU A 3 34.65 -24.90 18.82
C GLU A 3 33.36 -25.40 19.55
N ASN A 4 32.40 -24.49 19.75
CA ASN A 4 30.92 -24.65 19.82
C ASN A 4 30.21 -25.61 20.83
N PRO A 5 29.43 -25.06 21.78
CA PRO A 5 28.40 -25.77 22.58
C PRO A 5 27.03 -25.88 21.84
N PRO A 6 25.98 -26.52 22.41
CA PRO A 6 25.06 -27.45 21.72
C PRO A 6 23.89 -26.81 20.95
N PHE A 7 23.44 -27.53 19.91
CA PHE A 7 22.20 -27.28 19.19
C PHE A 7 20.98 -27.40 20.11
N THR A 8 20.25 -26.30 20.26
CA THR A 8 18.85 -26.29 20.67
C THR A 8 18.05 -25.53 19.61
N PRO A 9 17.07 -26.14 18.93
CA PRO A 9 16.04 -25.36 18.26
C PRO A 9 14.94 -25.07 19.29
N THR A 10 15.03 -23.91 19.93
CA THR A 10 13.91 -23.31 20.67
C THR A 10 13.06 -22.48 19.71
N ALA A 11 11.75 -22.47 19.99
CA ALA A 11 10.72 -21.56 19.50
C ALA A 11 10.19 -21.74 18.06
N MET A 12 9.17 -22.58 17.93
CA MET A 12 8.02 -22.24 17.09
C MET A 12 7.13 -21.29 17.91
N LYS A 13 7.35 -19.97 17.78
CA LYS A 13 6.41 -18.97 18.25
C LYS A 13 5.60 -18.50 17.05
N ALA A 14 4.33 -18.92 17.02
CA ALA A 14 3.35 -18.41 16.07
C ALA A 14 3.41 -16.88 16.04
N LEU A 15 3.57 -16.31 14.83
CA LEU A 15 3.45 -14.87 14.62
C LEU A 15 2.02 -14.48 15.02
N PRO A 16 1.84 -13.49 15.90
CA PRO A 16 0.50 -13.00 16.20
C PRO A 16 -0.08 -12.35 14.94
N SER A 17 -1.34 -12.68 14.63
CA SER A 17 -2.17 -11.92 13.70
C SER A 17 -1.99 -10.44 13.96
N VAL A 18 -1.62 -9.68 12.93
CA VAL A 18 -1.51 -8.23 13.02
C VAL A 18 -2.85 -7.68 13.47
N VAL A 19 -2.89 -7.21 14.71
CA VAL A 19 -3.94 -6.35 15.23
C VAL A 19 -3.90 -5.07 14.40
N SER A 20 -4.95 -4.81 13.63
CA SER A 20 -5.20 -3.48 13.07
C SER A 20 -5.30 -2.49 14.23
N THR A 21 -4.25 -1.71 14.42
CA THR A 21 -4.25 -0.57 15.32
C THR A 21 -5.26 0.46 14.80
N PRO A 22 -6.29 0.88 15.56
CA PRO A 22 -7.09 2.02 15.15
C PRO A 22 -6.23 3.28 15.20
N ALA A 23 -6.15 3.99 14.06
CA ALA A 23 -5.51 5.29 13.91
C ALA A 23 -6.09 6.32 14.90
N PRO A 24 -5.34 7.38 15.27
CA PRO A 24 -5.78 8.36 16.26
C PRO A 24 -7.07 9.08 15.79
N VAL A 25 -8.10 9.04 16.63
CA VAL A 25 -9.35 9.79 16.47
C VAL A 25 -9.09 11.29 16.54
N ARG A 26 -8.86 11.91 15.39
CA ARG A 26 -8.96 13.36 15.21
C ARG A 26 -10.38 13.69 14.81
N GLY A 27 -11.14 14.25 15.75
CA GLY A 27 -12.34 15.07 15.55
C GLY A 27 -13.47 14.40 14.75
N THR A 28 -14.67 14.37 15.34
CA THR A 28 -15.93 14.10 14.62
C THR A 28 -16.21 15.23 13.61
N GLU A 29 -15.44 15.29 12.53
CA GLU A 29 -15.93 15.72 11.23
C GLU A 29 -16.74 14.55 10.68
N VAL A 30 -17.91 14.80 10.10
CA VAL A 30 -18.72 13.74 9.49
C VAL A 30 -17.87 13.12 8.38
N ALA A 31 -17.32 11.94 8.64
CA ALA A 31 -16.44 11.25 7.72
C ALA A 31 -17.17 11.02 6.40
N LYS A 32 -16.77 11.76 5.36
CA LYS A 32 -17.19 11.44 4.00
C LYS A 32 -16.51 10.15 3.59
N THR A 33 -17.28 9.22 3.06
CA THR A 33 -16.77 7.95 2.55
C THR A 33 -16.60 8.02 1.04
N CYS A 34 -15.50 7.46 0.55
CA CYS A 34 -15.15 7.34 -0.86
C CYS A 34 -14.99 5.86 -1.21
N THR A 35 -15.31 5.49 -2.44
CA THR A 35 -15.09 4.11 -2.93
C THR A 35 -13.75 4.06 -3.63
N VAL A 36 -12.95 3.04 -3.33
CA VAL A 36 -11.65 2.82 -3.96
C VAL A 36 -11.86 2.23 -5.37
N PRO A 37 -11.45 2.91 -6.45
CA PRO A 37 -11.56 2.38 -7.81
C PRO A 37 -10.55 1.25 -8.04
N ASP A 38 -10.85 0.35 -8.98
CA ASP A 38 -9.90 -0.65 -9.48
C ASP A 38 -8.95 -0.01 -10.48
N VAL A 39 -7.66 0.05 -10.13
CA VAL A 39 -6.62 0.75 -10.92
C VAL A 39 -5.41 -0.14 -11.23
N VAL A 40 -5.46 -1.42 -10.84
CA VAL A 40 -4.41 -2.37 -11.17
C VAL A 40 -4.34 -2.58 -12.69
N GLY A 41 -3.14 -2.53 -13.25
CA GLY A 41 -2.88 -2.63 -14.68
C GLY A 41 -2.94 -1.30 -15.44
N MET A 42 -3.38 -0.21 -14.81
CA MET A 42 -3.35 1.13 -15.41
C MET A 42 -1.93 1.70 -15.42
N VAL A 43 -1.69 2.67 -16.31
CA VAL A 43 -0.53 3.57 -16.19
C VAL A 43 -0.64 4.33 -14.87
N HIS A 44 0.49 4.52 -14.18
CA HIS A 44 0.47 5.01 -12.80
C HIS A 44 -0.13 6.41 -12.65
N GLN A 45 0.09 7.31 -13.63
CA GLN A 45 -0.63 8.58 -13.70
C GLN A 45 -2.16 8.39 -13.71
N ASP A 46 -2.67 7.55 -14.61
CA ASP A 46 -4.12 7.37 -14.78
C ASP A 46 -4.75 6.72 -13.54
N ALA A 47 -3.98 5.87 -12.83
CA ALA A 47 -4.39 5.32 -11.54
C ALA A 47 -4.53 6.41 -10.47
N GLN A 48 -3.60 7.36 -10.40
CA GLN A 48 -3.69 8.49 -9.47
C GLN A 48 -4.88 9.40 -9.81
N ASP A 49 -5.08 9.72 -11.09
CA ASP A 49 -6.24 10.49 -11.56
C ASP A 49 -7.57 9.81 -11.19
N ALA A 50 -7.68 8.49 -11.38
CA ALA A 50 -8.88 7.74 -11.01
C ALA A 50 -9.17 7.77 -9.50
N MET A 51 -8.13 7.65 -8.66
CA MET A 51 -8.27 7.76 -7.21
C MET A 51 -8.76 9.15 -6.80
N GLN A 52 -8.15 10.20 -7.35
CA GLN A 52 -8.51 11.59 -7.06
C GLN A 52 -9.92 11.93 -7.56
N ALA A 53 -10.32 11.42 -8.72
CA ALA A 53 -11.69 11.54 -9.23
C ALA A 53 -12.72 10.88 -8.31
N SER A 54 -12.31 9.85 -7.56
CA SER A 54 -13.12 9.17 -6.55
C SER A 54 -13.08 9.86 -5.18
N GLY A 55 -12.35 10.99 -5.05
CA GLY A 55 -12.22 11.77 -3.82
C GLY A 55 -11.08 11.32 -2.89
N LEU A 56 -10.20 10.44 -3.36
CA LEU A 56 -9.06 9.92 -2.61
C LEU A 56 -7.79 10.68 -3.01
N TYR A 57 -7.36 11.61 -2.16
CA TYR A 57 -6.23 12.50 -2.46
C TYR A 57 -4.95 12.16 -1.71
N VAL A 58 -5.03 11.33 -0.66
CA VAL A 58 -3.87 10.94 0.14
C VAL A 58 -3.28 9.65 -0.44
N LEU A 59 -2.42 9.81 -1.46
CA LEU A 59 -1.81 8.67 -2.15
C LEU A 59 -0.37 8.45 -1.67
N LEU A 60 -0.02 7.18 -1.43
CA LEU A 60 1.33 6.74 -1.11
C LEU A 60 1.86 5.86 -2.25
N GLU A 61 2.98 6.25 -2.83
CA GLU A 61 3.56 5.54 -3.97
C GLU A 61 4.65 4.56 -3.51
N ARG A 62 4.67 3.37 -4.11
CA ARG A 62 5.65 2.32 -3.83
C ARG A 62 6.17 1.68 -5.12
N ASP A 63 7.48 1.51 -5.19
CA ASP A 63 8.10 0.63 -6.19
C ASP A 63 7.84 -0.83 -5.82
N ALA A 64 7.01 -1.49 -6.62
CA ALA A 64 6.59 -2.87 -6.42
C ALA A 64 7.77 -3.86 -6.52
N THR A 65 8.88 -3.46 -7.13
CA THR A 65 10.08 -4.31 -7.23
C THR A 65 10.95 -4.30 -5.98
N GLY A 66 10.65 -3.44 -5.01
CA GLY A 66 11.44 -3.30 -3.79
C GLY A 66 12.81 -2.62 -3.99
N GLN A 67 13.10 -2.09 -5.18
CA GLN A 67 14.35 -1.37 -5.45
C GLN A 67 14.38 0.04 -4.84
N GLY A 68 13.26 0.53 -4.29
CA GLY A 68 13.17 1.84 -3.63
C GLY A 68 13.32 3.01 -4.59
N ARG A 69 13.02 2.81 -5.88
CA ARG A 69 13.07 3.86 -6.89
C ARG A 69 11.95 4.87 -6.66
N LEU A 70 12.22 6.14 -6.98
CA LEU A 70 11.20 7.17 -7.05
C LEU A 70 10.46 7.09 -8.40
N LEU A 71 9.15 7.21 -8.35
CA LEU A 71 8.30 7.22 -9.54
C LEU A 71 8.27 8.66 -10.09
N ILE A 72 9.36 9.09 -10.73
CA ILE A 72 9.52 10.51 -11.16
C ILE A 72 8.66 10.85 -12.40
N ASN A 73 8.38 9.85 -13.23
CA ASN A 73 7.53 10.00 -14.40
C ASN A 73 6.56 8.83 -14.44
N ASP A 74 5.42 8.99 -13.77
CA ASP A 74 4.43 7.96 -13.50
C ASP A 74 3.83 7.36 -14.78
N ARG A 75 3.92 8.06 -15.92
CA ARG A 75 3.53 7.52 -17.22
C ARG A 75 4.42 6.35 -17.69
N ASN A 76 5.64 6.25 -17.17
CA ASN A 76 6.56 5.14 -17.43
C ASN A 76 6.38 3.96 -16.46
N TRP A 77 5.33 3.99 -15.63
CA TRP A 77 5.07 2.97 -14.62
C TRP A 77 3.67 2.38 -14.82
N THR A 78 3.56 1.08 -14.56
CA THR A 78 2.29 0.35 -14.55
C THR A 78 1.95 0.01 -13.10
N THR A 79 0.76 0.39 -12.66
CA THR A 79 0.25 0.05 -11.33
C THR A 79 0.05 -1.47 -11.24
N THR A 80 0.69 -2.10 -10.27
CA THR A 80 0.64 -3.55 -10.04
C THR A 80 -0.16 -3.92 -8.80
N GLY A 81 -0.45 -2.95 -7.93
CA GLY A 81 -1.22 -3.19 -6.73
C GLY A 81 -1.77 -1.90 -6.13
N GLN A 82 -2.81 -2.06 -5.33
CA GLN A 82 -3.43 -1.00 -4.56
C GLN A 82 -3.83 -1.54 -3.19
N MET A 83 -3.83 -0.66 -2.19
CA MET A 83 -4.35 -0.94 -0.86
C MET A 83 -4.88 0.37 -0.26
N PRO A 84 -6.14 0.46 0.18
CA PRO A 84 -7.16 -0.59 0.26
C PRO A 84 -7.60 -1.18 -1.09
N GLY A 85 -8.32 -2.30 -1.05
CA GLY A 85 -8.69 -3.07 -2.24
C GLY A 85 -9.75 -2.36 -3.11
N PRO A 86 -9.92 -2.78 -4.37
CA PRO A 86 -10.95 -2.21 -5.24
C PRO A 86 -12.36 -2.46 -4.69
N GLY A 87 -13.23 -1.46 -4.80
CA GLY A 87 -14.61 -1.50 -4.30
C GLY A 87 -14.74 -1.30 -2.79
N GLU A 88 -13.63 -1.17 -2.06
CA GLU A 88 -13.66 -0.89 -0.63
C GLU A 88 -14.16 0.54 -0.38
N VAL A 89 -14.98 0.70 0.66
CA VAL A 89 -15.49 2.01 1.07
C VAL A 89 -14.67 2.47 2.27
N VAL A 90 -13.94 3.56 2.09
CA VAL A 90 -13.04 4.13 3.10
C VAL A 90 -13.34 5.59 3.34
N ASP A 91 -12.82 6.16 4.42
CA ASP A 91 -12.81 7.61 4.61
C ASP A 91 -12.14 8.28 3.40
N CYS A 92 -12.72 9.35 2.85
CA CYS A 92 -12.10 10.09 1.74
C CYS A 92 -10.72 10.68 2.09
N GLY A 93 -10.45 10.85 3.38
CA GLY A 93 -9.13 11.23 3.91
C GLY A 93 -8.19 10.06 4.20
N ALA A 94 -8.60 8.81 3.91
CA ALA A 94 -7.77 7.64 4.10
C ALA A 94 -6.59 7.62 3.12
N THR A 95 -5.46 7.11 3.59
CA THR A 95 -4.27 6.91 2.76
C THR A 95 -4.45 5.67 1.89
N VAL A 96 -4.30 5.84 0.57
CA VAL A 96 -4.27 4.73 -0.39
C VAL A 96 -2.85 4.53 -0.89
N THR A 97 -2.33 3.32 -0.72
CA THR A 97 -1.03 2.92 -1.26
C THR A 97 -1.20 2.38 -2.68
N LEU A 98 -0.48 2.95 -3.63
CA LEU A 98 -0.37 2.46 -5.00
C LEU A 98 1.04 1.91 -5.23
N SER A 99 1.12 0.66 -5.64
CA SER A 99 2.37 0.01 -6.01
C SER A 99 2.48 -0.04 -7.53
N ALA A 100 3.65 0.28 -8.08
CA ALA A 100 3.90 0.23 -9.51
C ALA A 100 5.27 -0.34 -9.83
N LYS A 101 5.40 -0.87 -11.05
CA LYS A 101 6.70 -1.25 -11.64
C LYS A 101 6.93 -0.46 -12.91
N LYS A 102 8.18 -0.33 -13.33
CA LYS A 102 8.51 0.35 -14.58
C LYS A 102 7.91 -0.44 -15.75
N THR A 103 7.25 0.25 -16.68
CA THR A 103 6.61 -0.39 -17.83
C THR A 103 7.66 -1.07 -18.70
N GLY A 104 7.43 -2.35 -19.04
CA GLY A 104 8.35 -3.18 -19.83
C GLY A 104 9.38 -3.99 -19.02
N GLU A 105 9.34 -3.89 -17.68
CA GLU A 105 10.12 -4.72 -16.74
C GLU A 105 9.41 -6.05 -16.40
#